data_AF-A0A1Z4RCL1-F1
#
_entry.id   AF-A0A1Z4RCL1-F1
#
_cell.length_a   1.000
_cell.length_b   1.000
_cell.length_c   1.000
_cell.angle_alpha   90.00
_cell.angle_beta   90.00
_cell.angle_gamma   90.00
#
_symmetry.space_group_name_H-M   'P 1'
#
loop_
_entity.id
_entity.type
_entity.pdbx_description
1 polymer ?
#
loop_
_entity_poly.entity_id
_entity_poly.type
_entity_poly.pdbx_seq_one_letter_code
_entity_poly.pdbx_strand_id
1 'polypeptide(L)'
;MQYAEQQARAIALQLDKGQFNWADWQLGQAPETETVSDWVEKFETEYWRRRSRNQQTETTWKKDYQIVFPKFVEFAKDAEISVDLIIKFVSQTKPDTRSRKRVCDILGRLGKFAKLENLDAIKELSGNYSPGTVSPRSLPTDEQIAQWRDKITNSGWQWIYGMCAAYGLRPHEVFHVDMLDFPIARVSDETKTGERFIYPLYPEWVESWNLKEIVLPNLVSMKDSSNAKLGTKISGFFYDFKIPFPPYNLRHCYARRCFEFGFTPDFGAKLMGHSVTTHCKTYRAWIDEATYWKVYETLTLFHHSG
;
A
#
# COMPACT_ATOMS: atom_id res chain seq x y z
N MET A 1 26.30 -48.87 -1.61
CA MET A 1 27.40 -49.70 -1.07
C MET A 1 28.47 -50.03 -2.11
N GLN A 2 28.12 -50.59 -3.29
CA GLN A 2 29.11 -51.02 -4.29
C GLN A 2 30.09 -49.94 -4.79
N TYR A 3 29.66 -48.68 -4.94
CA TYR A 3 30.53 -47.59 -5.39
C TYR A 3 31.62 -47.22 -4.36
N ALA A 4 31.26 -47.18 -3.07
CA ALA A 4 32.20 -46.85 -1.99
C ALA A 4 33.25 -47.97 -1.81
N GLU A 5 32.86 -49.24 -1.95
CA GLU A 5 33.79 -50.37 -1.92
C GLU A 5 34.75 -50.37 -3.11
N GLN A 6 34.28 -50.01 -4.30
CA GLN A 6 35.14 -49.87 -5.49
C GLN A 6 36.16 -48.74 -5.32
N GLN A 7 35.74 -47.59 -4.78
CA GLN A 7 36.67 -46.48 -4.51
C GLN A 7 37.68 -46.82 -3.41
N ALA A 8 37.27 -47.49 -2.33
CA ALA A 8 38.18 -47.96 -1.30
C ALA A 8 39.26 -48.92 -1.85
N ARG A 9 38.87 -49.84 -2.75
CA ARG A 9 39.83 -50.73 -3.43
C ARG A 9 40.78 -49.97 -4.35
N ALA A 10 40.30 -48.94 -5.06
CA ALA A 10 41.15 -48.11 -5.92
C ALA A 10 42.18 -47.31 -5.12
N ILE A 11 41.79 -46.72 -3.98
CA ILE A 11 42.69 -46.02 -3.06
C ILE A 11 43.75 -46.99 -2.51
N ALA A 12 43.33 -48.17 -2.04
CA ALA A 12 44.24 -49.18 -1.50
C ALA A 12 45.31 -49.59 -2.53
N LEU A 13 44.91 -49.74 -3.80
CA LEU A 13 45.80 -50.13 -4.90
C LEU A 13 46.78 -49.01 -5.30
N GLN A 14 46.38 -47.74 -5.15
CA GLN A 14 47.25 -46.59 -5.37
C GLN A 14 48.27 -46.39 -4.24
N LEU A 15 47.86 -46.66 -2.99
CA LEU A 15 48.73 -46.63 -1.82
C LEU A 15 49.81 -47.72 -1.90
N ASP A 16 49.43 -48.95 -2.27
CA ASP A 16 50.37 -50.08 -2.40
C ASP A 16 51.44 -49.86 -3.48
N LYS A 17 51.08 -49.12 -4.54
CA LYS A 17 52.00 -48.77 -5.64
C LYS A 17 52.82 -47.50 -5.39
N GLY A 18 52.63 -46.82 -4.26
CA GLY A 18 53.26 -45.52 -3.98
C GLY A 18 52.86 -44.41 -4.96
N GLN A 19 51.72 -44.56 -5.65
CA GLN A 19 51.20 -43.64 -6.67
C GLN A 19 50.01 -42.82 -6.18
N PHE A 20 49.76 -42.86 -4.86
CA PHE A 20 48.64 -42.12 -4.28
C PHE A 20 48.88 -40.61 -4.35
N ASN A 21 47.94 -39.90 -4.96
CA ASN A 21 47.95 -38.45 -5.07
C ASN A 21 46.64 -37.89 -4.52
N TRP A 22 46.72 -37.03 -3.50
CA TRP A 22 45.57 -36.34 -2.93
C TRP A 22 44.81 -35.46 -3.94
N ALA A 23 45.47 -35.00 -5.01
CA ALA A 23 44.82 -34.20 -6.05
C ALA A 23 43.77 -34.99 -6.85
N ASP A 24 43.94 -36.30 -7.01
CA ASP A 24 43.01 -37.17 -7.74
C ASP A 24 41.72 -37.44 -6.92
N TRP A 25 41.77 -37.12 -5.63
CA TRP A 25 40.70 -37.33 -4.65
C TRP A 25 40.24 -36.02 -4.04
N GLN A 26 40.37 -34.90 -4.77
CA GLN A 26 39.63 -33.69 -4.47
C GLN A 26 38.13 -34.02 -4.53
N LEU A 27 37.55 -34.37 -3.38
CA LEU A 27 36.14 -34.22 -3.10
C LEU A 27 35.81 -32.82 -3.57
N GLY A 28 35.02 -32.72 -4.65
CA GLY A 28 34.80 -31.46 -5.36
C GLY A 28 34.58 -30.34 -4.37
N GLN A 29 35.28 -29.21 -4.57
CA GLN A 29 35.14 -28.00 -3.76
C GLN A 29 33.67 -27.88 -3.35
N ALA A 30 33.39 -27.88 -2.04
CA ALA A 30 32.04 -27.65 -1.56
C ALA A 30 31.52 -26.40 -2.32
N PRO A 31 30.33 -26.46 -2.94
CA PRO A 31 29.83 -25.33 -3.71
C PRO A 31 29.95 -24.09 -2.83
N GLU A 32 30.54 -23.01 -3.37
CA GLU A 32 30.67 -21.75 -2.63
C GLU A 32 29.31 -21.42 -2.04
N THR A 33 29.27 -21.37 -0.71
CA THR A 33 28.04 -21.17 0.05
C THR A 33 27.55 -19.76 -0.22
N GLU A 34 26.40 -19.67 -0.88
CA GLU A 34 25.88 -18.39 -1.36
C GLU A 34 25.48 -17.50 -0.19
N THR A 35 26.06 -16.30 -0.16
CA THR A 35 25.85 -15.31 0.88
C THR A 35 24.47 -14.68 0.78
N VAL A 36 24.04 -13.98 1.83
CA VAL A 36 22.82 -13.15 1.77
C VAL A 36 22.87 -12.15 0.61
N SER A 37 24.04 -11.58 0.29
CA SER A 37 24.19 -10.65 -0.83
C SER A 37 23.85 -11.31 -2.16
N ASP A 38 24.36 -12.52 -2.40
CA ASP A 38 24.11 -13.29 -3.63
C ASP A 38 22.62 -13.60 -3.80
N TRP A 39 21.96 -13.99 -2.70
CA TRP A 39 20.53 -14.27 -2.72
C TRP A 39 19.67 -13.04 -3.00
N VAL A 40 20.05 -11.88 -2.47
CA VAL A 40 19.36 -10.61 -2.72
C VAL A 40 19.50 -10.20 -4.19
N GLU A 41 20.70 -10.32 -4.77
CA GLU A 41 20.94 -10.00 -6.18
C GLU A 41 20.16 -10.91 -7.13
N LYS A 42 20.17 -12.21 -6.87
CA LYS A 42 19.35 -13.19 -7.61
C LYS A 42 17.85 -12.90 -7.49
N PHE A 43 17.40 -12.54 -6.29
CA PHE A 43 16.00 -12.19 -6.06
C PHE A 43 15.61 -10.94 -6.86
N GLU A 44 16.44 -9.90 -6.85
CA GLU A 44 16.19 -8.68 -7.63
C GLU A 44 16.12 -8.97 -9.13
N THR A 45 17.07 -9.76 -9.64
CA THR A 45 17.12 -10.16 -11.05
C THR A 45 15.83 -10.90 -11.44
N GLU A 46 15.41 -11.90 -10.65
CA GLU A 46 14.18 -12.65 -10.94
C GLU A 46 12.91 -11.80 -10.74
N TYR A 47 12.91 -10.88 -9.77
CA TYR A 47 11.80 -9.97 -9.51
C TYR A 47 11.50 -9.12 -10.75
N TRP A 48 12.54 -8.59 -11.39
CA TRP A 48 12.43 -7.76 -12.59
C TRP A 48 12.24 -8.58 -13.87
N ARG A 49 12.77 -9.80 -13.95
CA ARG A 49 12.50 -10.70 -15.07
C ARG A 49 11.01 -11.03 -15.18
N ARG A 50 10.33 -11.20 -14.04
CA ARG A 50 8.90 -11.57 -14.00
C ARG A 50 7.93 -10.39 -14.08
N ARG A 51 8.41 -9.14 -14.05
CA ARG A 51 7.55 -7.96 -13.94
C ARG A 51 7.94 -6.89 -14.93
N SER A 52 6.95 -6.36 -15.65
CA SER A 52 7.12 -5.14 -16.42
C SER A 52 7.49 -3.99 -15.48
N ARG A 53 8.59 -3.31 -15.80
CA ARG A 53 9.02 -2.11 -15.08
C ARG A 53 8.08 -0.96 -15.43
N ASN A 54 7.26 -0.56 -14.47
CA ASN A 54 6.33 0.55 -14.56
C ASN A 54 6.36 1.34 -13.25
N GLN A 55 5.72 2.51 -13.22
CA GLN A 55 5.77 3.41 -12.07
C GLN A 55 5.33 2.73 -10.75
N GLN A 56 4.33 1.84 -10.81
CA GLN A 56 3.83 1.11 -9.64
C GLN A 56 4.84 0.09 -9.10
N THR A 57 5.40 -0.74 -9.99
CA THR A 57 6.37 -1.79 -9.61
C THR A 57 7.68 -1.18 -9.13
N GLU A 58 8.13 -0.09 -9.75
CA GLU A 58 9.26 0.70 -9.28
C GLU A 58 9.04 1.31 -7.91
N THR A 59 7.87 1.93 -7.70
CA THR A 59 7.53 2.53 -6.40
C THR A 59 7.51 1.47 -5.31
N THR A 60 6.97 0.28 -5.60
CA THR A 60 6.94 -0.85 -4.66
C THR A 60 8.36 -1.32 -4.34
N TRP A 61 9.23 -1.47 -5.34
CA TRP A 61 10.63 -1.83 -5.13
C TRP A 61 11.34 -0.82 -4.24
N LYS A 62 11.29 0.47 -4.60
CA LYS A 62 11.94 1.57 -3.88
C LYS A 62 11.44 1.71 -2.44
N LYS A 63 10.13 1.62 -2.21
CA LYS A 63 9.52 1.90 -0.89
C LYS A 63 9.48 0.71 0.06
N ASP A 64 9.61 -0.51 -0.43
CA ASP A 64 9.55 -1.70 0.40
C ASP A 64 10.86 -2.50 0.34
N TYR A 65 11.25 -2.99 -0.84
CA TYR A 65 12.43 -3.87 -0.99
C TYR A 65 13.74 -3.12 -0.74
N GLN A 66 13.95 -1.96 -1.38
CA GLN A 66 15.18 -1.18 -1.26
C GLN A 66 15.36 -0.56 0.15
N ILE A 67 14.30 -0.48 0.95
CA ILE A 67 14.41 -0.07 2.37
C ILE A 67 14.93 -1.21 3.24
N VAL A 68 14.64 -2.46 2.88
CA VAL A 68 14.91 -3.65 3.71
C VAL A 68 16.23 -4.32 3.31
N PHE A 69 16.43 -4.60 2.01
CA PHE A 69 17.56 -5.41 1.56
C PHE A 69 18.93 -4.85 1.89
N PRO A 70 19.25 -3.56 1.66
CA PRO A 70 20.58 -3.03 2.00
C PRO A 70 20.90 -3.19 3.49
N LYS A 71 19.92 -2.95 4.37
CA LYS A 71 20.07 -3.11 5.82
C LYS A 71 20.25 -4.56 6.23
N PHE A 72 19.57 -5.48 5.55
CA PHE A 72 19.70 -6.91 5.81
C PHE A 72 21.06 -7.44 5.36
N VAL A 73 21.54 -7.03 4.18
CA VAL A 73 22.88 -7.35 3.66
C VAL A 73 23.95 -6.81 4.60
N GLU A 74 23.86 -5.54 5.01
CA GLU A 74 24.80 -4.93 5.97
C GLU A 74 24.82 -5.68 7.32
N PHE A 75 23.64 -6.08 7.80
CA PHE A 75 23.52 -6.87 9.03
C PHE A 75 24.12 -8.28 8.90
N ALA A 76 23.90 -8.94 7.77
CA ALA A 76 24.33 -10.31 7.51
C ALA A 76 25.82 -10.42 7.19
N LYS A 77 26.42 -9.39 6.57
CA LYS A 77 27.76 -9.44 5.99
C LYS A 77 27.85 -10.63 5.02
N ASP A 78 28.86 -11.48 5.17
CA ASP A 78 29.10 -12.67 4.33
C ASP A 78 28.40 -13.94 4.86
N ALA A 79 27.46 -13.80 5.80
CA ALA A 79 26.73 -14.94 6.33
C ALA A 79 25.84 -15.59 5.26
N GLU A 80 25.67 -16.92 5.38
CA GLU A 80 24.68 -17.67 4.62
C GLU A 80 23.26 -17.25 5.03
N ILE A 81 22.34 -17.29 4.06
CA ILE A 81 20.93 -17.02 4.35
C ILE A 81 20.32 -18.16 5.15
N SER A 82 19.69 -17.85 6.27
CA SER A 82 18.96 -18.81 7.10
C SER A 82 17.74 -18.15 7.74
N VAL A 83 16.78 -18.98 8.18
CA VAL A 83 15.61 -18.48 8.90
C VAL A 83 16.00 -17.82 10.22
N ASP A 84 16.96 -18.38 10.95
CA ASP A 84 17.44 -17.81 12.22
C ASP A 84 18.06 -16.42 12.01
N LEU A 85 18.82 -16.24 10.92
CA LEU A 85 19.39 -14.93 10.58
C LEU A 85 18.30 -13.90 10.27
N ILE A 86 17.26 -14.30 9.53
CA ILE A 86 16.10 -13.46 9.25
C ILE A 86 15.36 -13.11 10.56
N ILE A 87 15.10 -14.08 11.43
CA ILE A 87 14.44 -13.86 12.72
C ILE A 87 15.23 -12.89 13.59
N LYS A 88 16.56 -13.04 13.64
CA LYS A 88 17.46 -12.15 14.39
C LYS A 88 17.39 -10.72 13.88
N PHE A 89 17.37 -10.52 12.56
CA PHE A 89 17.20 -9.20 11.96
C PHE A 89 15.81 -8.61 12.22
N VAL A 90 14.76 -9.39 12.01
CA VAL A 90 13.37 -8.98 12.27
C VAL A 90 13.23 -8.47 13.71
N SER A 91 13.82 -9.18 14.68
CA SER A 91 13.75 -8.88 16.11
C SER A 91 14.29 -7.49 16.49
N GLN A 92 15.13 -6.86 15.66
CA GLN A 92 15.61 -5.50 15.88
C GLN A 92 14.54 -4.41 15.67
N THR A 93 13.45 -4.75 14.99
CA THR A 93 12.33 -3.82 14.79
C THR A 93 11.35 -3.85 15.96
N LYS A 94 10.55 -2.81 16.14
CA LYS A 94 9.51 -2.79 17.18
C LYS A 94 8.33 -3.71 16.79
N PRO A 95 7.85 -4.61 17.68
CA PRO A 95 6.66 -5.41 17.44
C PRO A 95 5.43 -4.59 17.04
N ASP A 96 4.50 -5.21 16.31
CA ASP A 96 3.19 -4.63 15.94
C ASP A 96 3.25 -3.32 15.15
N THR A 97 4.36 -3.09 14.43
CA THR A 97 4.53 -1.91 13.58
C THR A 97 4.43 -2.25 12.09
N ARG A 98 4.06 -1.25 11.29
CA ARG A 98 4.13 -1.32 9.82
C ARG A 98 5.52 -1.73 9.33
N SER A 99 6.56 -1.25 10.01
CA SER A 99 7.95 -1.54 9.65
C SER A 99 8.27 -3.01 9.88
N ARG A 100 7.94 -3.57 11.05
CA ARG A 100 8.10 -5.01 11.35
C ARG A 100 7.37 -5.85 10.30
N LYS A 101 6.11 -5.54 10.02
CA LYS A 101 5.33 -6.26 9.00
C LYS A 101 6.00 -6.24 7.63
N ARG A 102 6.45 -5.07 7.17
CA ARG A 102 7.20 -4.94 5.91
C ARG A 102 8.43 -5.84 5.90
N VAL A 103 9.24 -5.81 6.95
CA VAL A 103 10.47 -6.63 7.01
C VAL A 103 10.12 -8.12 6.93
N CYS A 104 9.11 -8.59 7.68
CA CYS A 104 8.66 -9.97 7.64
C CYS A 104 8.14 -10.37 6.25
N ASP A 105 7.34 -9.52 5.61
CA ASP A 105 6.80 -9.77 4.27
C ASP A 105 7.90 -9.89 3.21
N ILE A 106 8.89 -8.98 3.25
CA ILE A 106 9.97 -8.92 2.27
C ILE A 106 10.96 -10.06 2.47
N LEU A 107 11.43 -10.28 3.71
CA LEU A 107 12.38 -11.35 3.99
C LEU A 107 11.74 -12.74 3.93
N GLY A 108 10.44 -12.87 4.22
CA GLY A 108 9.70 -14.11 3.96
C GLY A 108 9.62 -14.45 2.47
N ARG A 109 9.50 -13.45 1.58
CA ARG A 109 9.57 -13.67 0.12
C ARG A 109 10.98 -14.07 -0.33
N LEU A 110 12.02 -13.44 0.23
CA LEU A 110 13.41 -13.80 -0.03
C LEU A 110 13.68 -15.24 0.43
N GLY A 111 13.30 -15.60 1.65
CA GLY A 111 13.46 -16.96 2.18
C GLY A 111 12.69 -18.00 1.36
N LYS A 112 11.48 -17.68 0.87
CA LYS A 112 10.74 -18.55 -0.05
C LYS A 112 11.47 -18.73 -1.38
N PHE A 113 12.07 -17.67 -1.92
CA PHE A 113 12.86 -17.73 -3.14
C PHE A 113 14.13 -18.56 -2.96
N ALA A 114 14.78 -18.43 -1.79
CA ALA A 114 15.92 -19.24 -1.37
C ALA A 114 15.54 -20.67 -0.93
N LYS A 115 14.26 -21.05 -1.01
CA LYS A 115 13.73 -22.37 -0.64
C LYS A 115 14.06 -22.78 0.80
N LEU A 116 14.13 -21.82 1.71
CA LEU A 116 14.29 -22.10 3.13
C LEU A 116 13.05 -22.80 3.70
N GLU A 117 13.28 -23.73 4.62
CA GLU A 117 12.23 -24.40 5.36
C GLU A 117 11.77 -23.54 6.55
N ASN A 118 10.62 -23.88 7.16
CA ASN A 118 10.11 -23.23 8.38
C ASN A 118 9.89 -21.69 8.30
N LEU A 119 9.45 -21.19 7.14
CA LEU A 119 9.19 -19.76 6.93
C LEU A 119 7.99 -19.21 7.71
N ASP A 120 7.13 -20.08 8.25
CA ASP A 120 5.97 -19.65 9.01
C ASP A 120 6.36 -18.95 10.32
N ALA A 121 7.51 -19.31 10.91
CA ALA A 121 8.11 -18.60 12.05
C ALA A 121 8.34 -17.10 11.78
N ILE A 122 8.64 -16.70 10.54
CA ILE A 122 8.83 -15.29 10.16
C ILE A 122 7.48 -14.56 10.15
N LYS A 123 6.40 -15.22 9.71
CA LYS A 123 5.07 -14.61 9.63
C LYS A 123 4.51 -14.31 11.02
N GLU A 124 4.74 -15.21 11.98
CA GLU A 124 4.31 -15.03 13.37
C GLU A 124 4.92 -13.78 14.02
N LEU A 125 6.13 -13.39 13.62
CA LEU A 125 6.81 -12.18 14.11
C LEU A 125 6.21 -10.86 13.60
N SER A 126 5.38 -10.90 12.55
CA SER A 126 4.78 -9.70 11.96
C SER A 126 3.81 -8.98 12.91
N GLY A 127 3.27 -9.71 13.89
CA GLY A 127 2.38 -9.20 14.93
C GLY A 127 0.98 -8.81 14.43
N ASN A 128 0.26 -8.06 15.25
CA ASN A 128 -1.13 -7.67 15.05
C ASN A 128 -1.30 -6.34 14.29
N TYR A 129 -0.28 -5.88 13.55
CA TYR A 129 -0.38 -4.64 12.78
C TYR A 129 -1.46 -4.74 11.70
N SER A 130 -2.58 -4.09 11.97
CA SER A 130 -3.67 -3.86 11.02
C SER A 130 -3.71 -2.38 10.64
N PRO A 131 -3.73 -2.03 9.34
CA PRO A 131 -3.98 -0.66 8.89
C PRO A 131 -5.33 -0.08 9.36
N GLY A 132 -6.23 -0.91 9.92
CA GLY A 132 -7.64 -0.60 10.15
C GLY A 132 -7.99 0.07 11.48
N THR A 133 -7.05 0.32 12.39
CA THR A 133 -7.37 0.97 13.67
C THR A 133 -7.36 2.50 13.52
N VAL A 134 -8.24 3.03 12.67
CA VAL A 134 -8.47 4.48 12.66
C VAL A 134 -9.53 4.79 13.71
N SER A 135 -9.20 5.68 14.64
CA SER A 135 -10.10 6.05 15.74
C SER A 135 -11.34 6.76 15.17
N PRO A 136 -12.58 6.27 15.42
CA PRO A 136 -13.83 6.78 14.86
C PRO A 136 -14.10 8.28 15.05
N ARG A 137 -13.45 8.93 16.02
CA ARG A 137 -14.00 10.13 16.69
C ARG A 137 -13.58 11.50 16.13
N SER A 138 -13.15 11.61 14.86
CA SER A 138 -12.57 12.88 14.37
C SER A 138 -12.90 13.29 12.93
N LEU A 139 -13.98 12.76 12.34
CA LEU A 139 -14.44 13.26 11.04
C LEU A 139 -15.14 14.62 11.19
N PRO A 140 -14.87 15.60 10.30
CA PRO A 140 -15.62 16.84 10.30
C PRO A 140 -17.09 16.62 9.90
N THR A 141 -17.95 17.52 10.37
CA THR A 141 -19.34 17.65 9.92
C THR A 141 -19.38 18.25 8.51
N ASP A 142 -20.52 18.11 7.83
CA ASP A 142 -20.67 18.63 6.47
C ASP A 142 -20.67 20.17 6.46
N GLU A 143 -21.21 20.79 7.50
CA GLU A 143 -21.16 22.22 7.75
C GLU A 143 -19.72 22.69 7.95
N GLN A 144 -18.92 21.99 8.77
CA GLN A 144 -17.51 22.31 8.94
C GLN A 144 -16.74 22.18 7.62
N ILE A 145 -17.06 21.17 6.81
CA ILE A 145 -16.42 20.98 5.49
C ILE A 145 -16.71 22.19 4.59
N ALA A 146 -17.97 22.62 4.50
CA ALA A 146 -18.36 23.79 3.70
C ALA A 146 -17.72 25.09 4.21
N GLN A 147 -17.75 25.32 5.53
CA GLN A 147 -17.12 26.50 6.15
C GLN A 147 -15.62 26.57 5.89
N TRP A 148 -14.90 25.44 5.92
CA TRP A 148 -13.48 25.41 5.60
C TRP A 148 -13.22 25.67 4.12
N ARG A 149 -14.05 25.15 3.21
CA ARG A 149 -13.96 25.44 1.78
C ARG A 149 -14.05 26.94 1.52
N ASP A 150 -15.00 27.61 2.16
CA ASP A 150 -15.26 29.04 1.92
C ASP A 150 -14.14 29.95 2.45
N LYS A 151 -13.37 29.48 3.44
CA LYS A 151 -12.17 30.20 3.91
C LYS A 151 -11.02 30.15 2.92
N ILE A 152 -10.95 29.15 2.05
CA ILE A 152 -9.83 28.98 1.11
C ILE A 152 -9.94 30.04 0.00
N THR A 153 -9.00 30.97 -0.03
CA THR A 153 -9.02 32.10 -0.99
C THR A 153 -8.42 31.77 -2.35
N ASN A 154 -7.48 30.81 -2.41
CA ASN A 154 -6.90 30.38 -3.68
C ASN A 154 -7.89 29.47 -4.41
N SER A 155 -8.36 29.89 -5.58
CA SER A 155 -9.39 29.19 -6.35
C SER A 155 -9.00 27.74 -6.72
N GLY A 156 -7.74 27.48 -7.06
CA GLY A 156 -7.28 26.13 -7.39
C GLY A 156 -7.29 25.18 -6.18
N TRP A 157 -6.85 25.65 -5.01
CA TRP A 157 -6.93 24.85 -3.79
C TRP A 157 -8.36 24.70 -3.27
N GLN A 158 -9.18 25.74 -3.42
CA GLN A 158 -10.60 25.72 -3.07
C GLN A 158 -11.35 24.68 -3.93
N TRP A 159 -11.05 24.63 -5.23
CA TRP A 159 -11.60 23.63 -6.15
C TRP A 159 -11.14 22.22 -5.80
N ILE A 160 -9.83 21.98 -5.57
CA ILE A 160 -9.32 20.66 -5.15
C ILE A 160 -10.00 20.18 -3.88
N TYR A 161 -10.15 21.05 -2.88
CA TYR A 161 -10.84 20.74 -1.64
C TYR A 161 -12.30 20.35 -1.90
N GLY A 162 -13.02 21.16 -2.68
CA GLY A 162 -14.40 20.92 -3.06
C GLY A 162 -14.60 19.59 -3.79
N MET A 163 -13.74 19.28 -4.75
CA MET A 163 -13.76 18.00 -5.47
C MET A 163 -13.54 16.80 -4.55
N CYS A 164 -12.57 16.88 -3.63
CA CYS A 164 -12.35 15.81 -2.64
C CYS A 164 -13.55 15.63 -1.71
N ALA A 165 -14.20 16.72 -1.32
CA ALA A 165 -15.34 16.72 -0.42
C ALA A 165 -16.63 16.20 -1.09
N ALA A 166 -16.94 16.68 -2.31
CA ALA A 166 -18.18 16.36 -3.01
C ALA A 166 -18.17 14.97 -3.65
N TYR A 167 -17.02 14.53 -4.18
CA TYR A 167 -16.87 13.26 -4.90
C TYR A 167 -16.06 12.21 -4.13
N GLY A 168 -15.55 12.51 -2.93
CA GLY A 168 -14.82 11.53 -2.14
C GLY A 168 -13.56 10.99 -2.82
N LEU A 169 -12.94 11.79 -3.70
CA LEU A 169 -11.70 11.42 -4.39
C LEU A 169 -10.58 11.13 -3.38
N ARG A 170 -9.68 10.19 -3.71
CA ARG A 170 -8.36 10.19 -3.05
C ARG A 170 -7.69 11.51 -3.45
N PRO A 171 -6.95 12.18 -2.55
CA PRO A 171 -6.45 13.52 -2.83
C PRO A 171 -5.73 13.67 -4.18
N HIS A 172 -4.87 12.71 -4.55
CA HIS A 172 -4.14 12.76 -5.82
C HIS A 172 -4.98 12.44 -7.07
N GLU A 173 -6.15 11.82 -6.94
CA GLU A 173 -7.02 11.50 -8.08
C GLU A 173 -7.66 12.76 -8.68
N VAL A 174 -7.73 13.86 -7.93
CA VAL A 174 -8.25 15.15 -8.40
C VAL A 174 -7.51 15.70 -9.62
N PHE A 175 -6.27 15.25 -9.87
CA PHE A 175 -5.48 15.64 -11.03
C PHE A 175 -5.73 14.78 -12.27
N HIS A 176 -6.54 13.73 -12.14
CA HIS A 176 -6.82 12.73 -13.19
C HIS A 176 -8.33 12.59 -13.44
N VAL A 177 -9.10 13.58 -12.98
CA VAL A 177 -10.56 13.62 -13.12
C VAL A 177 -10.94 14.33 -14.40
N ASP A 178 -11.94 13.79 -15.09
CA ASP A 178 -12.66 14.49 -16.15
C ASP A 178 -14.13 14.70 -15.72
N MET A 179 -14.67 15.83 -16.19
CA MET A 179 -16.03 16.30 -15.84
C MET A 179 -16.93 16.32 -17.08
N LEU A 180 -16.64 15.50 -18.09
CA LEU A 180 -17.36 15.49 -19.37
C LEU A 180 -18.81 15.01 -19.21
N ASP A 181 -19.04 14.07 -18.31
CA ASP A 181 -20.37 13.49 -17.99
C ASP A 181 -21.07 14.21 -16.84
N PHE A 182 -20.86 15.52 -16.67
CA PHE A 182 -21.38 16.30 -15.55
C PHE A 182 -22.88 16.01 -15.26
N PRO A 183 -23.29 15.76 -14.00
CA PRO A 183 -22.54 15.97 -12.74
C PRO A 183 -21.67 14.78 -12.32
N ILE A 184 -21.46 13.78 -13.19
CA ILE A 184 -20.65 12.60 -12.87
C ILE A 184 -19.17 12.95 -13.10
N ALA A 185 -18.36 12.72 -12.08
CA ALA A 185 -16.91 12.77 -12.22
C ALA A 185 -16.39 11.39 -12.66
N ARG A 186 -15.52 11.39 -13.67
CA ARG A 186 -14.84 10.19 -14.17
C ARG A 186 -13.37 10.26 -13.78
N VAL A 187 -12.82 9.16 -13.29
CA VAL A 187 -11.40 9.09 -12.93
C VAL A 187 -10.73 8.05 -13.82
N SER A 188 -9.83 8.52 -14.67
CA SER A 188 -8.98 7.69 -15.52
C SER A 188 -7.94 6.95 -14.68
N ASP A 189 -7.67 5.69 -15.00
CA ASP A 189 -6.99 4.78 -14.09
C ASP A 189 -5.54 4.49 -14.53
N GLU A 190 -4.56 5.02 -13.79
CA GLU A 190 -3.22 4.41 -13.70
C GLU A 190 -3.15 3.35 -12.59
N THR A 191 -4.27 2.99 -11.93
CA THR A 191 -4.29 2.17 -10.71
C THR A 191 -5.35 1.05 -10.65
N LYS A 192 -5.07 -0.07 -11.30
CA LYS A 192 -5.56 -1.44 -10.94
C LYS A 192 -7.09 -1.69 -10.82
N THR A 193 -7.99 -0.75 -11.12
CA THR A 193 -9.44 -0.90 -10.93
C THR A 193 -10.33 -0.29 -12.03
N GLY A 194 -9.83 -0.04 -13.23
CA GLY A 194 -10.61 0.46 -14.36
C GLY A 194 -11.11 1.89 -14.17
N GLU A 195 -11.52 2.52 -15.27
CA GLU A 195 -12.22 3.81 -15.23
C GLU A 195 -13.45 3.68 -14.32
N ARG A 196 -13.59 4.61 -13.39
CA ARG A 196 -14.75 4.64 -12.50
C ARG A 196 -15.45 5.98 -12.57
N PHE A 197 -16.76 5.91 -12.36
CA PHE A 197 -17.64 7.05 -12.23
C PHE A 197 -17.95 7.30 -10.76
N ILE A 198 -18.23 8.55 -10.44
CA ILE A 198 -18.47 9.00 -9.09
C ILE A 198 -19.60 10.03 -9.11
N TYR A 199 -20.64 9.78 -8.31
CA TYR A 199 -21.72 10.74 -8.10
C TYR A 199 -21.37 11.71 -6.97
N PRO A 200 -21.76 12.99 -7.07
CA PRO A 200 -21.67 13.89 -5.93
C PRO A 200 -22.77 13.57 -4.91
N LEU A 201 -22.42 13.59 -3.63
CA LEU A 201 -23.38 13.37 -2.53
C LEU A 201 -23.93 14.67 -1.93
N TYR A 202 -23.60 15.80 -2.54
CA TYR A 202 -24.30 17.07 -2.31
C TYR A 202 -24.30 17.79 -3.67
N PRO A 203 -25.27 17.51 -4.55
CA PRO A 203 -25.35 18.14 -5.86
C PRO A 203 -25.31 19.68 -5.78
N GLU A 204 -25.88 20.25 -4.73
CA GLU A 204 -25.84 21.68 -4.44
C GLU A 204 -24.42 22.19 -4.17
N TRP A 205 -23.52 21.39 -3.62
CA TRP A 205 -22.10 21.77 -3.49
C TRP A 205 -21.43 21.85 -4.85
N VAL A 206 -21.77 20.94 -5.75
CA VAL A 206 -21.21 20.93 -7.11
C VAL A 206 -21.58 22.19 -7.88
N GLU A 207 -22.86 22.59 -7.79
CA GLU A 207 -23.38 23.79 -8.44
C GLU A 207 -22.83 25.06 -7.78
N SER A 208 -23.01 25.19 -6.46
CA SER A 208 -22.64 26.40 -5.70
C SER A 208 -21.13 26.66 -5.67
N TRP A 209 -20.30 25.61 -5.71
CA TRP A 209 -18.85 25.73 -5.73
C TRP A 209 -18.26 25.75 -7.14
N ASN A 210 -19.10 25.70 -8.18
CA ASN A 210 -18.71 25.69 -9.59
C ASN A 210 -17.67 24.58 -9.91
N LEU A 211 -17.95 23.35 -9.49
CA LEU A 211 -16.99 22.24 -9.61
C LEU A 211 -16.88 21.64 -11.02
N LYS A 212 -17.78 22.02 -11.94
CA LYS A 212 -17.75 21.56 -13.34
C LYS A 212 -16.46 21.99 -14.05
N GLU A 213 -16.07 23.25 -13.87
CA GLU A 213 -14.91 23.82 -14.54
C GLU A 213 -13.64 23.48 -13.75
N ILE A 214 -12.68 22.81 -14.40
CA ILE A 214 -11.45 22.38 -13.74
C ILE A 214 -10.56 23.59 -13.44
N VAL A 215 -10.32 23.85 -12.16
CA VAL A 215 -9.41 24.90 -11.68
C VAL A 215 -8.31 24.27 -10.84
N LEU A 216 -7.09 24.21 -11.38
CA LEU A 216 -5.94 23.67 -10.66
C LEU A 216 -5.00 24.79 -10.19
N PRO A 217 -4.38 24.66 -9.00
CA PRO A 217 -3.37 25.62 -8.54
C PRO A 217 -2.13 25.54 -9.45
N ASN A 218 -1.39 26.65 -9.57
CA ASN A 218 -0.14 26.67 -10.32
C ASN A 218 0.94 25.85 -9.60
N LEU A 219 1.00 24.56 -9.92
CA LEU A 219 2.02 23.64 -9.44
C LEU A 219 2.98 23.38 -10.60
N VAL A 220 4.20 23.94 -10.51
CA VAL A 220 5.25 24.00 -11.55
C VAL A 220 5.73 22.63 -12.08
N SER A 221 5.06 21.50 -11.80
CA SER A 221 5.48 20.17 -12.29
C SER A 221 4.37 19.11 -12.22
N MET A 222 3.11 19.41 -12.55
CA MET A 222 2.04 18.40 -12.47
C MET A 222 2.24 17.22 -13.42
N LYS A 223 2.72 17.46 -14.66
CA LYS A 223 2.83 16.41 -15.70
C LYS A 223 3.78 15.26 -15.36
N ASP A 224 4.83 15.51 -14.56
CA ASP A 224 5.84 14.49 -14.22
C ASP A 224 5.84 14.12 -12.72
N SER A 225 4.86 14.63 -11.95
CA SER A 225 4.79 14.36 -10.51
C SER A 225 4.07 13.04 -10.22
N SER A 226 4.75 12.12 -9.52
CA SER A 226 4.08 10.92 -9.00
C SER A 226 2.87 11.24 -8.12
N ASN A 227 1.87 10.34 -8.11
CA ASN A 227 0.68 10.42 -7.25
C ASN A 227 1.01 10.64 -5.77
N ALA A 228 2.12 10.07 -5.27
CA ALA A 228 2.58 10.29 -3.92
C ALA A 228 2.99 11.76 -3.68
N LYS A 229 3.73 12.36 -4.61
CA LYS A 229 4.19 13.75 -4.51
C LYS A 229 3.00 14.71 -4.59
N LEU A 230 2.04 14.44 -5.47
CA LEU A 230 0.79 15.20 -5.58
C LEU A 230 -0.03 15.13 -4.28
N GLY A 231 -0.19 13.93 -3.70
CA GLY A 231 -0.85 13.76 -2.40
C GLY A 231 -0.13 14.49 -1.26
N THR A 232 1.20 14.50 -1.24
CA THR A 232 1.98 15.27 -0.27
C THR A 232 1.76 16.78 -0.42
N LYS A 233 1.65 17.30 -1.66
CA LYS A 233 1.37 18.72 -1.88
C LYS A 233 0.01 19.14 -1.32
N ILE A 234 -1.03 18.33 -1.52
CA ILE A 234 -2.35 18.59 -0.93
C ILE A 234 -2.29 18.52 0.60
N SER A 235 -1.58 17.52 1.15
CA SER A 235 -1.41 17.40 2.60
C SER A 235 -0.65 18.60 3.19
N GLY A 236 0.36 19.09 2.48
CA GLY A 236 1.09 20.32 2.83
C GLY A 236 0.18 21.54 2.83
N PHE A 237 -0.66 21.72 1.80
CA PHE A 237 -1.65 22.78 1.77
C PHE A 237 -2.60 22.73 2.98
N PHE A 238 -3.16 21.56 3.33
CA PHE A 238 -4.02 21.42 4.51
C PHE A 238 -3.31 21.83 5.80
N TYR A 239 -2.04 21.45 5.94
CA TYR A 239 -1.21 21.81 7.09
C TYR A 239 -0.87 23.30 7.15
N ASP A 240 -0.52 23.90 6.02
CA ASP A 240 -0.15 25.32 5.91
C ASP A 240 -1.37 26.21 6.16
N PHE A 241 -2.52 25.83 5.61
CA PHE A 241 -3.81 26.51 5.79
C PHE A 241 -4.47 26.24 7.15
N LYS A 242 -3.86 25.37 7.99
CA LYS A 242 -4.34 25.03 9.34
C LYS A 242 -5.72 24.38 9.38
N ILE A 243 -6.03 23.56 8.38
CA ILE A 243 -7.23 22.72 8.39
C ILE A 243 -7.05 21.64 9.47
N PRO A 244 -8.00 21.47 10.41
CA PRO A 244 -7.81 20.65 11.61
C PRO A 244 -7.95 19.14 11.37
N PHE A 245 -8.01 18.71 10.12
CA PHE A 245 -8.12 17.31 9.71
C PHE A 245 -7.33 17.07 8.42
N PRO A 246 -6.85 15.84 8.18
CA PRO A 246 -6.13 15.51 6.95
C PRO A 246 -7.08 15.48 5.73
N PRO A 247 -6.57 15.68 4.50
CA PRO A 247 -7.39 15.65 3.28
C PRO A 247 -8.12 14.33 3.07
N TYR A 248 -7.55 13.23 3.55
CA TYR A 248 -8.17 11.90 3.45
C TYR A 248 -9.47 11.79 4.29
N ASN A 249 -9.67 12.64 5.30
CA ASN A 249 -10.93 12.67 6.06
C ASN A 249 -12.11 13.11 5.18
N LEU A 250 -11.91 13.94 4.15
CA LEU A 250 -12.99 14.30 3.22
C LEU A 250 -13.53 13.07 2.49
N ARG A 251 -12.63 12.17 2.07
CA ARG A 251 -13.00 10.88 1.49
C ARG A 251 -13.72 9.97 2.48
N HIS A 252 -13.31 9.98 3.76
CA HIS A 252 -14.04 9.26 4.80
C HIS A 252 -15.45 9.84 5.03
N CYS A 253 -15.60 11.17 5.00
CA CYS A 253 -16.92 11.82 5.10
C CYS A 253 -17.82 11.47 3.92
N TYR A 254 -17.27 11.39 2.70
CA TYR A 254 -18.03 10.91 1.54
C TYR A 254 -18.54 9.47 1.75
N ALA A 255 -17.71 8.56 2.29
CA ALA A 255 -18.16 7.21 2.61
C ALA A 255 -19.25 7.18 3.70
N ARG A 256 -19.12 8.04 4.72
CA ARG A 256 -20.16 8.24 5.74
C ARG A 256 -21.46 8.65 5.07
N ARG A 257 -21.43 9.61 4.13
CA ARG A 257 -22.63 10.04 3.38
C ARG A 257 -23.24 8.95 2.52
N CYS A 258 -22.44 8.10 1.86
CA CYS A 258 -22.97 6.93 1.16
C CYS A 258 -23.87 6.11 2.10
N PHE A 259 -23.42 5.88 3.33
CA PHE A 259 -24.19 5.17 4.34
C PHE A 259 -25.39 5.99 4.85
N GLU A 260 -25.19 7.27 5.19
CA GLU A 260 -26.27 8.16 5.68
C GLU A 260 -27.41 8.31 4.65
N PHE A 261 -27.11 8.21 3.35
CA PHE A 261 -28.11 8.26 2.28
C PHE A 261 -28.68 6.90 1.88
N GLY A 262 -28.32 5.83 2.61
CA GLY A 262 -28.85 4.50 2.38
C GLY A 262 -28.29 3.77 1.16
N PHE A 263 -27.14 4.18 0.62
CA PHE A 263 -26.48 3.41 -0.43
C PHE A 263 -25.95 2.09 0.11
N THR A 264 -26.08 1.06 -0.72
CA THR A 264 -25.55 -0.26 -0.38
C THR A 264 -24.01 -0.21 -0.32
N PRO A 265 -23.37 -1.05 0.52
CA PRO A 265 -21.92 -1.10 0.62
C PRO A 265 -21.22 -1.40 -0.71
N ASP A 266 -21.85 -2.16 -1.61
CA ASP A 266 -21.34 -2.43 -2.96
C ASP A 266 -21.36 -1.18 -3.84
N PHE A 267 -22.43 -0.40 -3.81
CA PHE A 267 -22.54 0.85 -4.55
C PHE A 267 -21.49 1.86 -4.06
N GLY A 268 -21.41 2.08 -2.74
CA GLY A 268 -20.39 2.93 -2.14
C GLY A 268 -18.96 2.46 -2.46
N ALA A 269 -18.71 1.15 -2.44
CA ALA A 269 -17.41 0.59 -2.81
C ALA A 269 -17.05 0.86 -4.28
N LYS A 270 -18.03 0.77 -5.18
CA LYS A 270 -17.86 1.04 -6.61
C LYS A 270 -17.47 2.48 -6.89
N LEU A 271 -18.20 3.46 -6.32
CA LEU A 271 -17.89 4.90 -6.49
C LEU A 271 -16.49 5.23 -5.95
N MET A 272 -16.11 4.61 -4.84
CA MET A 272 -14.81 4.84 -4.21
C MET A 272 -13.67 4.02 -4.84
N GLY A 273 -13.93 3.09 -5.77
CA GLY A 273 -12.88 2.24 -6.33
C GLY A 273 -12.22 1.34 -5.28
N HIS A 274 -13.04 0.69 -4.46
CA HIS A 274 -12.64 -0.30 -3.45
C HIS A 274 -13.33 -1.64 -3.71
N SER A 275 -12.76 -2.74 -3.20
CA SER A 275 -13.56 -3.95 -2.99
C SER A 275 -14.54 -3.74 -1.83
N VAL A 276 -15.69 -4.41 -1.87
CA VAL A 276 -16.71 -4.32 -0.80
C VAL A 276 -16.11 -4.64 0.56
N THR A 277 -15.26 -5.66 0.65
CA THR A 277 -14.56 -6.02 1.89
C THR A 277 -13.66 -4.89 2.40
N THR A 278 -12.88 -4.25 1.53
CA THR A 278 -12.03 -3.11 1.91
C THR A 278 -12.87 -1.90 2.33
N HIS A 279 -13.97 -1.66 1.61
CA HIS A 279 -14.94 -0.62 1.94
C HIS A 279 -15.49 -0.86 3.36
N CYS A 280 -16.15 -2.00 3.61
CA CYS A 280 -16.71 -2.31 4.93
C CYS A 280 -15.67 -2.29 6.07
N LYS A 281 -14.45 -2.80 5.85
CA LYS A 281 -13.38 -2.77 6.88
C LYS A 281 -12.96 -1.35 7.22
N THR A 282 -12.85 -0.48 6.22
CA THR A 282 -12.42 0.91 6.42
C THR A 282 -13.53 1.75 7.02
N TYR A 283 -14.80 1.48 6.66
CA TYR A 283 -15.92 2.36 6.99
C TYR A 283 -16.74 1.96 8.20
N ARG A 284 -16.80 0.67 8.56
CA ARG A 284 -17.43 0.25 9.83
C ARG A 284 -16.82 0.92 11.05
N ALA A 285 -15.53 1.28 10.97
CA ALA A 285 -14.87 2.03 12.03
C ALA A 285 -15.41 3.45 12.22
N TRP A 286 -16.21 3.99 11.29
CA TRP A 286 -16.70 5.38 11.32
C TRP A 286 -18.22 5.50 11.47
N ILE A 287 -18.94 4.38 11.48
CA ILE A 287 -20.39 4.36 11.66
C ILE A 287 -20.66 4.15 13.14
N ASP A 288 -21.24 5.16 13.78
CA ASP A 288 -21.66 5.14 15.17
C ASP A 288 -23.19 5.24 15.30
N GLU A 289 -23.69 5.22 16.53
CA GLU A 289 -25.12 5.33 16.83
C GLU A 289 -25.75 6.60 16.24
N ALA A 290 -25.04 7.74 16.29
CA ALA A 290 -25.52 8.99 15.72
C ALA A 290 -25.71 8.89 14.19
N THR A 291 -24.83 8.15 13.52
CA THR A 291 -24.96 7.88 12.08
C THR A 291 -26.21 7.04 11.79
N TYR A 292 -26.48 5.99 12.58
CA TYR A 292 -27.71 5.20 12.45
C TYR A 292 -28.96 6.04 12.74
N TRP A 293 -28.90 6.91 13.73
CA TRP A 293 -30.01 7.79 14.10
C TRP A 293 -30.43 8.71 12.95
N LYS A 294 -29.49 9.34 12.23
CA LYS A 294 -29.82 10.17 11.06
C LYS A 294 -30.55 9.40 9.95
N VAL A 295 -30.15 8.14 9.70
CA VAL A 295 -30.83 7.27 8.73
C VAL A 295 -32.25 6.93 9.22
N TYR A 296 -32.43 6.76 10.52
CA TYR A 296 -33.75 6.57 11.10
C TYR A 296 -34.62 7.84 11.04
N GLU A 297 -34.06 9.02 11.29
CA GLU A 297 -34.77 10.30 11.19
C GLU A 297 -35.37 10.53 9.81
N THR A 298 -34.66 10.18 8.73
CA THR A 298 -35.19 10.29 7.36
C THR A 298 -36.47 9.46 7.19
N LEU A 299 -36.55 8.26 7.75
CA LEU A 299 -37.78 7.45 7.73
C LEU A 299 -38.95 8.16 8.44
N THR A 300 -38.67 8.83 9.56
CA THR A 300 -39.70 9.56 10.33
C THR A 300 -40.20 10.80 9.60
N LEU A 301 -39.32 11.54 8.91
CA LEU A 301 -39.67 12.73 8.13
C LEU A 301 -40.53 12.38 6.91
N PHE A 302 -40.24 11.25 6.23
CA PHE A 302 -41.07 10.78 5.12
C PHE A 302 -42.50 10.40 5.55
N HIS A 303 -42.70 9.94 6.80
CA HIS A 303 -44.03 9.56 7.31
C HIS A 303 -44.86 10.74 7.83
N HIS A 304 -44.25 11.90 8.07
CA HIS A 304 -44.95 13.10 8.53
C HIS A 304 -45.23 14.12 7.41
N SER A 305 -44.76 13.83 6.19
CA SER A 305 -44.92 14.68 5.00
C SER A 305 -45.92 14.12 3.99
N GLY A 306 -46.66 13.07 4.35
CA GLY A 306 -47.65 12.38 3.52
C GLY A 306 -49.07 12.54 4.04
#